data_AF-A0A533YIU5-F1
#
_entry.id   AF-A0A533YIU5-F1
#
_cell.length_a   1.000
_cell.length_b   1.000
_cell.length_c   1.000
_cell.angle_alpha   90.00
_cell.angle_beta   90.00
_cell.angle_gamma   90.00
#
_symmetry.space_group_name_H-M   'P 1'
#
loop_
_entity.id
_entity.type
_entity.pdbx_description
1 polymer ?
#
loop_
_entity_poly.entity_id
_entity_poly.type
_entity_poly.pdbx_seq_one_letter_code
_entity_poly.pdbx_strand_id
1 'polypeptide(L)' 'MRAVIGTRGSPLALWQSNYVRNELLKLHPGMEVGIEIIKTT' A
#
# COMPACT_ATOMS: atom_id res chain seq x y z
N MET A 1 0.30 -7.81 -13.44
CA MET A 1 0.96 -6.53 -13.13
C MET A 1 1.03 -6.40 -11.63
N ARG A 2 2.18 -6.00 -11.07
CA ARG A 2 2.40 -5.90 -9.62
C ARG A 2 2.77 -4.47 -9.26
N ALA A 3 2.11 -3.92 -8.25
CA ALA A 3 2.38 -2.59 -7.70
C ALA A 3 2.88 -2.71 -6.25
N VAL A 4 3.77 -1.81 -5.84
CA VAL A 4 4.28 -1.73 -4.46
C VAL A 4 4.06 -0.30 -3.96
N ILE A 5 3.38 -0.17 -2.82
CA ILE A 5 3.16 1.10 -2.14
C ILE A 5 4.27 1.30 -1.11
N GLY A 6 5.20 2.21 -1.40
CA GLY A 6 6.19 2.67 -0.41
C GLY A 6 5.55 3.62 0.60
N THR A 7 5.69 3.35 1.90
CA THR A 7 5.07 4.15 2.96
C THR A 7 5.97 4.40 4.16
N ARG A 8 5.66 5.42 4.96
CA ARG A 8 6.35 5.65 6.24
C ARG A 8 5.93 4.61 7.26
N GLY A 9 6.77 4.35 8.25
CA GLY A 9 6.50 3.37 9.32
C GLY A 9 5.51 3.82 10.40
N SER A 10 4.93 5.03 10.31
CA SER A 10 3.97 5.49 11.33
C SER A 10 2.64 4.74 11.21
N PRO A 11 1.91 4.51 12.33
CA PRO A 11 0.64 3.81 12.30
C PRO A 11 -0.39 4.41 11.33
N LEU A 12 -0.44 5.74 11.25
CA LEU A 12 -1.33 6.45 10.33
C LEU A 12 -0.94 6.20 8.86
N ALA A 13 0.35 6.24 8.52
CA ALA A 13 0.82 6.01 7.16
C ALA A 13 0.53 4.57 6.70
N LEU A 14 0.70 3.58 7.59
CA LEU A 14 0.32 2.20 7.33
C LEU A 14 -1.19 2.05 7.11
N TRP A 15 -2.01 2.68 7.94
CA TRP A 15 -3.47 2.67 7.76
C TRP A 15 -3.87 3.25 6.40
N GLN A 16 -3.34 4.42 6.05
CA GLN A 16 -3.59 5.09 4.76
C GLN A 16 -3.17 4.20 3.58
N SER A 17 -2.03 3.52 3.69
CA SER A 17 -1.51 2.65 2.63
C SER A 17 -2.36 1.39 2.45
N ASN A 18 -2.83 0.81 3.56
CA ASN A 18 -3.76 -0.32 3.52
C ASN A 18 -5.12 0.07 2.95
N TYR A 19 -5.62 1.27 3.28
CA TYR A 19 -6.84 1.80 2.69
C TYR A 19 -6.73 1.89 1.16
N VAL A 20 -5.69 2.56 0.64
CA VAL A 20 -5.48 2.69 -0.81
C VAL A 20 -5.29 1.32 -1.48
N ARG A 21 -4.53 0.41 -0.87
CA ARG A 21 -4.38 -0.97 -1.34
C ARG A 21 -5.73 -1.66 -1.52
N ASN A 22 -6.62 -1.55 -0.55
CA ASN A 22 -7.92 -2.23 -0.58
C ASN A 22 -8.84 -1.63 -1.65
N GLU A 23 -8.83 -0.32 -1.85
CA GLU A 23 -9.59 0.31 -2.95
C GLU A 23 -9.06 -0.13 -4.33
N LEU A 24 -7.73 -0.24 -4.48
CA LEU A 24 -7.13 -0.76 -5.72
C LEU A 24 -7.53 -2.20 -6.01
N LEU A 25 -7.59 -3.07 -4.98
CA LEU A 25 -8.01 -4.46 -5.14
C LEU A 25 -9.50 -4.60 -5.47
N LYS A 26 -10.36 -3.69 -4.99
CA LYS A 26 -11.78 -3.66 -5.37
C LYS A 26 -11.96 -3.34 -6.86
N LEU A 27 -11.20 -2.37 -7.37
CA LEU A 27 -11.24 -1.95 -8.77
C LEU A 27 -10.52 -2.95 -9.69
N HIS A 28 -9.48 -3.60 -9.19
CA HIS A 28 -8.65 -4.54 -9.94
C HIS A 28 -8.40 -5.83 -9.16
N PRO A 29 -9.38 -6.76 -9.08
CA PRO A 29 -9.28 -7.97 -8.25
C PRO A 29 -8.13 -8.92 -8.58
N GLY A 30 -7.61 -8.87 -9.81
CA GLY A 30 -6.47 -9.69 -10.26
C GLY A 30 -5.10 -9.02 -10.11
N MET A 31 -5.03 -7.82 -9.54
CA MET A 31 -3.78 -7.08 -9.37
C MET A 31 -3.09 -7.46 -8.06
N GLU A 32 -1.77 -7.61 -8.09
CA GLU A 32 -0.98 -7.82 -6.87
C GLU A 32 -0.50 -6.46 -6.35
N VAL A 33 -0.86 -6.13 -5.10
CA VAL A 33 -0.48 -4.88 -4.45
C VAL A 33 0.17 -5.15 -3.09
N GLY A 34 1.45 -4.82 -2.97
CA GLY A 34 2.24 -4.91 -1.74
C GLY A 34 2.42 -3.55 -1.04
N ILE A 35 2.82 -3.58 0.23
CA ILE A 35 3.19 -2.39 1.01
C ILE A 35 4.60 -2.61 1.55
N GLU A 36 5.50 -1.64 1.34
CA GLU A 36 6.86 -1.65 1.88
C GLU A 36 7.12 -0.38 2.68
N ILE A 37 7.69 -0.55 3.88
CA ILE A 37 8.08 0.59 4.71
C ILE A 37 9.42 1.14 4.20
N ILE A 38 9.44 2.41 3.83
CA ILE A 38 10.66 3.11 3.45
C ILE A 38 11.25 3.83 4.67
N LYS A 39 12.58 3.79 4.80
CA LYS A 39 13.29 4.61 5.79
C LYS A 39 13.25 6.06 5.34
N THR A 40 12.69 6.94 6.16
CA THR A 40 12.64 8.37 5.82
C THR A 40 13.74 9.19 6.48
N THR A 41 14.45 8.70 7.49
CA THR A 41 15.69 9.25 8.06
C THR A 41 16.29 8.23 9.01
#